data_AF-A0A2V2ZTL5-F1
#
_entry.id   AF-A0A2V2ZTL5-F1
#
_cell.length_a   1.000
_cell.length_b   1.000
_cell.length_c   1.000
_cell.angle_alpha   90.00
_cell.angle_beta   90.00
_cell.angle_gamma   90.00
#
_symmetry.space_group_name_H-M   'P 1'
#
loop_
_entity.id
_entity.type
_entity.pdbx_description
1 polymer ?
#
loop_
_entity_poly.entity_id
_entity_poly.type
_entity_poly.pdbx_seq_one_letter_code
_entity_poly.pdbx_strand_id
1 'polypeptide(L)'
;MNKMIFDIFGQLREIGFLNKYPFLGADVMLSNNDISHYQLSPIDRNKYIYIKNIGRDSDIILGEKYDIIFSLNAPKNYIKLDCEIDFVSLKRNDNIGVIPRGYGGCVRLKFKDKVPEITKLLVQDRNEKFDKEKNQYIYFTTQEVMNKILEELEKAENI
;
A
#
# COMPACT_ATOMS: atom_id res chain seq x y z
N MET A 1 -0.04 -6.38 -16.70
CA MET A 1 -1.16 -5.95 -15.85
C MET A 1 -2.45 -6.23 -16.60
N ASN A 2 -3.41 -6.92 -15.97
CA ASN A 2 -4.67 -7.29 -16.61
C ASN A 2 -5.53 -6.03 -16.80
N LYS A 3 -5.92 -5.74 -18.05
CA LYS A 3 -6.71 -4.56 -18.42
C LYS A 3 -8.04 -4.50 -17.64
N MET A 4 -8.70 -5.65 -17.47
CA MET A 4 -9.95 -5.77 -16.70
C MET A 4 -9.80 -5.28 -15.27
N ILE A 5 -8.71 -5.66 -14.60
CA ILE A 5 -8.44 -5.21 -13.23
C ILE A 5 -8.24 -3.70 -13.23
N PHE A 6 -7.44 -3.16 -14.15
CA PHE A 6 -7.23 -1.71 -14.23
C PHE A 6 -8.54 -0.94 -14.41
N ASP A 7 -9.44 -1.42 -15.27
CA ASP A 7 -10.73 -0.79 -15.54
C ASP A 7 -11.64 -0.82 -14.29
N ILE A 8 -11.69 -1.93 -13.55
CA ILE A 8 -12.46 -2.04 -12.28
C ILE A 8 -11.96 -1.02 -11.25
N PHE A 9 -10.64 -0.91 -11.06
CA PHE A 9 -10.08 0.06 -10.11
C PHE A 9 -10.32 1.50 -10.57
N GLY A 10 -10.31 1.76 -11.88
CA GLY A 10 -10.72 3.03 -12.48
C GLY A 10 -12.16 3.38 -12.11
N GLN A 11 -13.10 2.46 -12.33
CA GLN A 11 -14.52 2.67 -11.99
C GLN A 11 -14.73 2.91 -10.49
N LEU A 12 -14.13 2.09 -9.62
CA LEU A 12 -14.25 2.25 -8.16
C LEU A 12 -13.68 3.59 -7.68
N ARG A 13 -12.64 4.11 -8.35
CA ARG A 13 -12.08 5.43 -8.10
C ARG A 13 -13.02 6.55 -8.60
N GLU A 14 -13.56 6.43 -9.81
CA GLU A 14 -14.46 7.42 -10.42
C GLU A 14 -15.74 7.62 -9.60
N ILE A 15 -16.33 6.55 -9.07
CA ILE A 15 -17.51 6.65 -8.17
C ILE A 15 -17.14 7.07 -6.74
N GLY A 16 -15.85 7.32 -6.48
CA GLY A 16 -15.33 7.75 -5.18
C GLY A 16 -15.39 6.69 -4.08
N PHE A 17 -15.60 5.41 -4.43
CA PHE A 17 -15.68 4.33 -3.44
C PHE A 17 -14.34 4.19 -2.69
N LEU A 18 -13.22 4.13 -3.40
CA LEU A 18 -11.88 4.02 -2.80
C LEU A 18 -11.47 5.23 -1.95
N ASN A 19 -12.18 6.37 -2.07
CA ASN A 19 -11.90 7.57 -1.28
C ASN A 19 -12.59 7.57 0.08
N LYS A 20 -13.63 6.74 0.25
CA LYS A 20 -14.39 6.63 1.49
C LYS A 20 -13.75 5.67 2.48
N TYR A 21 -12.85 4.81 2.03
CA TYR A 21 -12.26 3.74 2.81
C TYR A 21 -10.73 3.77 2.74
N PRO A 22 -10.01 3.31 3.78
CA PRO A 22 -8.56 3.17 3.75
C PRO A 22 -8.09 2.34 2.53
N PHE A 23 -7.27 2.96 1.69
CA PHE A 23 -6.76 2.33 0.47
C PHE A 23 -5.37 2.89 0.12
N LEU A 24 -4.33 2.17 0.51
CA LEU A 24 -2.93 2.61 0.45
C LEU A 24 -2.15 1.75 -0.52
N GLY A 25 -1.72 2.33 -1.64
CA GLY A 25 -0.82 1.68 -2.60
C GLY A 25 0.64 2.01 -2.32
N ALA A 26 1.51 1.02 -2.52
CA ALA A 26 2.96 1.13 -2.37
C ALA A 26 3.70 0.47 -3.54
N ASP A 27 4.86 1.01 -3.88
CA ASP A 27 5.77 0.47 -4.90
C ASP A 27 7.20 0.25 -4.38
N VAL A 28 7.59 0.93 -3.30
CA VAL A 28 8.91 0.81 -2.67
C VAL A 28 8.75 0.49 -1.19
N MET A 29 9.51 -0.49 -0.71
CA MET A 29 9.85 -0.68 0.70
C MET A 29 11.28 -0.17 0.93
N LEU A 30 11.47 0.79 1.83
CA LEU A 30 12.80 1.37 2.08
C LEU A 30 13.73 0.33 2.71
N SER A 31 14.93 0.15 2.17
CA SER A 31 16.00 -0.64 2.81
C SER A 31 16.51 -0.01 4.11
N ASN A 32 17.32 -0.72 4.90
CA ASN A 32 17.95 -0.12 6.10
C ASN A 32 18.88 1.03 5.71
N ASN A 33 19.53 0.92 4.56
CA ASN A 33 20.35 1.97 4.00
C ASN A 33 19.50 3.22 3.67
N ASP A 34 18.34 3.02 3.04
CA ASP A 34 17.40 4.11 2.74
C ASP A 34 16.92 4.79 4.02
N ILE A 35 16.46 4.02 5.01
CA ILE A 35 16.01 4.53 6.33
C ILE A 35 17.08 5.47 6.92
N SER A 36 18.34 5.03 6.95
CA SER A 36 19.45 5.84 7.46
C SER A 36 19.66 7.11 6.64
N HIS A 37 19.60 7.03 5.30
CA HIS A 37 19.74 8.19 4.42
C HIS A 37 18.61 9.22 4.57
N TYR A 38 17.40 8.74 4.89
CA TYR A 38 16.25 9.58 5.20
C TYR A 38 16.22 10.08 6.65
N GLN A 39 17.23 9.71 7.47
CA GLN A 39 17.31 10.01 8.90
C GLN A 39 16.07 9.53 9.67
N LEU A 40 15.49 8.42 9.22
CA LEU A 40 14.36 7.77 9.89
C LEU A 40 14.89 6.86 10.99
N SER A 41 14.06 6.61 12.00
CA SER A 41 14.41 5.69 13.07
C SER A 41 14.59 4.27 12.53
N PRO A 42 15.61 3.51 12.97
CA PRO A 42 15.72 2.08 12.67
C PRO A 42 14.48 1.31 13.15
N ILE A 43 14.19 0.19 12.50
CA ILE A 43 12.99 -0.61 12.75
C ILE A 43 13.28 -2.10 12.85
N ASP A 44 12.44 -2.82 13.60
CA ASP A 44 12.36 -4.29 13.55
C ASP A 44 11.60 -4.71 12.29
N ARG A 45 12.31 -5.31 11.32
CA ARG A 45 11.76 -5.73 10.03
C ARG A 45 10.76 -6.88 10.12
N ASN A 46 10.65 -7.53 11.27
CA ASN A 46 9.59 -8.51 11.48
C ASN A 46 8.25 -7.85 11.79
N LYS A 47 8.25 -6.61 12.27
CA LYS A 47 7.04 -5.91 12.75
C LYS A 47 6.75 -4.61 12.00
N TYR A 48 7.73 -4.05 11.31
CA TYR A 48 7.61 -2.73 10.72
C TYR A 48 8.21 -2.69 9.32
N ILE A 49 7.63 -1.85 8.47
CA ILE A 49 8.22 -1.45 7.20
C ILE A 49 8.01 0.05 7.00
N TYR A 50 8.98 0.70 6.35
CA TYR A 50 8.74 1.99 5.72
C TYR A 50 8.47 1.78 4.23
N ILE A 51 7.42 2.39 3.72
CA ILE A 51 7.08 2.37 2.30
C ILE A 51 7.03 3.79 1.73
N LYS A 52 7.14 3.89 0.40
CA LYS A 52 6.68 5.07 -0.35
C LYS A 52 5.29 4.78 -0.91
N ASN A 53 4.35 5.68 -0.68
CA ASN A 53 3.03 5.55 -1.27
C ASN A 53 3.01 6.08 -2.71
N ILE A 54 2.18 5.47 -3.55
CA ILE A 54 2.04 5.83 -4.96
C ILE A 54 1.05 6.99 -5.21
N GLY A 55 0.79 7.81 -4.18
CA GLY A 55 -0.29 8.80 -4.17
C GLY A 55 -1.68 8.16 -3.98
N ARG A 56 -2.60 8.92 -3.38
CA ARG A 56 -3.99 8.52 -3.12
C ARG A 56 -4.90 9.71 -3.38
N ASP A 57 -6.12 9.45 -3.83
CA ASP A 57 -7.17 10.47 -4.05
C ASP A 57 -7.88 10.91 -2.74
N SER A 58 -7.33 10.47 -1.60
CA SER A 58 -7.74 10.79 -0.23
C SER A 58 -6.49 10.96 0.63
N ASP A 59 -6.67 11.60 1.78
CA ASP A 59 -5.61 11.80 2.75
C ASP A 59 -5.14 10.45 3.32
N ILE A 60 -3.85 10.35 3.69
CA ILE A 60 -3.31 9.23 4.47
C ILE A 60 -3.13 9.71 5.89
N ILE A 61 -3.82 9.07 6.83
CA ILE A 61 -3.94 9.57 8.20
C ILE A 61 -3.21 8.62 9.15
N LEU A 62 -2.41 9.18 10.06
CA LEU A 62 -1.78 8.44 11.14
C LEU A 62 -2.83 7.68 11.97
N GLY A 63 -2.59 6.39 12.22
CA GLY A 63 -3.52 5.51 12.93
C GLY A 63 -4.56 4.83 12.02
N GLU A 64 -4.59 5.10 10.71
CA GLU A 64 -5.38 4.29 9.77
C GLU A 64 -4.98 2.82 9.88
N LYS A 65 -6.00 1.95 9.83
CA LYS A 65 -5.84 0.50 9.98
C LYS A 65 -6.20 -0.21 8.68
N TYR A 66 -5.50 -1.30 8.44
CA TYR A 66 -5.69 -2.20 7.32
C TYR A 66 -5.81 -3.62 7.84
N ASP A 67 -6.71 -4.39 7.26
CA ASP A 67 -6.88 -5.82 7.54
C ASP A 67 -6.65 -6.71 6.30
N ILE A 68 -6.37 -6.10 5.15
CA ILE A 68 -6.07 -6.77 3.88
C ILE A 68 -4.81 -6.20 3.25
N ILE A 69 -3.99 -7.09 2.68
CA ILE A 69 -2.94 -6.77 1.72
C ILE A 69 -3.10 -7.61 0.46
N PHE A 70 -2.91 -7.01 -0.71
CA PHE A 70 -2.99 -7.73 -1.97
C PHE A 70 -2.11 -7.11 -3.06
N SER A 71 -1.79 -7.91 -4.08
CA SER A 71 -1.20 -7.42 -5.32
C SER A 71 -2.29 -7.12 -6.34
N LEU A 72 -2.16 -5.99 -7.05
CA LEU A 72 -3.07 -5.66 -8.15
C LEU A 72 -3.05 -6.69 -9.28
N ASN A 73 -1.97 -7.46 -9.44
CA ASN A 73 -1.90 -8.51 -10.46
C ASN A 73 -2.72 -9.76 -10.08
N ALA A 74 -2.99 -9.97 -8.79
CA ALA A 74 -3.67 -11.15 -8.28
C ALA A 74 -4.54 -10.81 -7.05
N PRO A 75 -5.58 -9.95 -7.19
CA PRO A 75 -6.40 -9.48 -6.07
C PRO A 75 -7.14 -10.60 -5.33
N LYS A 76 -7.44 -11.73 -6.02
CA LYS A 76 -8.04 -12.92 -5.40
C LYS A 76 -7.11 -13.62 -4.40
N ASN A 77 -5.81 -13.40 -4.48
CA ASN A 77 -4.79 -13.97 -3.58
C ASN A 77 -4.45 -13.02 -2.42
N TYR A 78 -5.42 -12.23 -1.96
CA TYR A 78 -5.23 -11.31 -0.85
C TYR A 78 -4.93 -12.06 0.45
N ILE A 79 -4.24 -11.38 1.35
CA ILE A 79 -3.84 -11.91 2.67
C ILE A 79 -4.49 -11.05 3.74
N LYS A 80 -5.05 -11.69 4.76
CA LYS A 80 -5.54 -11.00 5.96
C LYS A 80 -4.38 -10.64 6.88
N LEU A 81 -4.46 -9.47 7.50
CA LEU A 81 -3.46 -8.99 8.45
C LEU A 81 -4.08 -8.07 9.51
N ASP A 82 -3.27 -7.60 10.43
CA ASP A 82 -3.63 -6.53 11.37
C ASP A 82 -2.47 -5.52 11.35
N CYS A 83 -2.69 -4.40 10.69
CA CYS A 83 -1.69 -3.37 10.43
C CYS A 83 -2.25 -1.98 10.67
N GLU A 84 -1.41 -1.10 11.22
CA GLU A 84 -1.73 0.32 11.40
C GLU A 84 -0.62 1.21 10.88
N ILE A 85 -0.97 2.43 10.46
CA ILE A 85 0.01 3.48 10.21
C ILE A 85 0.44 4.07 11.55
N ASP A 86 1.73 4.00 11.87
CA ASP A 86 2.29 4.59 13.09
C ASP A 86 3.29 5.74 12.81
N PHE A 87 3.47 6.09 11.54
CA PHE A 87 4.25 7.26 11.11
C PHE A 87 3.89 7.68 9.68
N VAL A 88 3.80 9.00 9.42
CA VAL A 88 3.65 9.55 8.07
C VAL A 88 4.54 10.78 7.88
N SER A 89 5.15 10.91 6.70
CA SER A 89 6.01 12.04 6.40
C SER A 89 6.04 12.45 4.93
N LEU A 90 6.16 13.76 4.68
CA LEU A 90 6.50 14.34 3.37
C LEU A 90 7.99 14.73 3.25
N LYS A 91 8.72 14.81 4.38
CA LYS A 91 10.11 15.28 4.45
C LYS A 91 10.98 14.33 5.28
N ARG A 92 12.29 14.57 5.31
CA ARG A 92 13.19 13.78 6.16
C ARG A 92 12.89 14.06 7.62
N ASN A 93 12.80 13.01 8.44
CA ASN A 93 12.70 13.09 9.90
C ASN A 93 11.57 14.00 10.42
N ASP A 94 10.37 13.89 9.84
CA ASP A 94 9.17 14.60 10.28
C ASP A 94 8.01 13.61 10.44
N ASN A 95 7.10 13.83 11.39
CA ASN A 95 5.88 13.05 11.53
C ASN A 95 4.69 14.01 11.55
N ILE A 96 4.05 14.14 10.39
CA ILE A 96 3.09 15.23 10.13
C ILE A 96 1.65 14.88 10.45
N GLY A 97 1.38 13.63 10.88
CA GLY A 97 0.03 13.14 11.21
C GLY A 97 -0.88 12.88 10.00
N VAL A 98 -0.73 13.64 8.91
CA VAL A 98 -1.50 13.47 7.67
C VAL A 98 -0.65 13.75 6.44
N ILE A 99 -0.67 12.86 5.45
CA ILE A 99 -0.24 13.17 4.08
C ILE A 99 -1.49 13.57 3.27
N PRO A 100 -1.58 14.83 2.79
CA PRO A 100 -2.75 15.28 2.02
C PRO A 100 -2.92 14.52 0.71
N ARG A 101 -4.16 14.44 0.22
CA ARG A 101 -4.50 13.85 -1.08
C ARG A 101 -3.60 14.37 -2.20
N GLY A 102 -3.25 13.48 -3.12
CA GLY A 102 -2.36 13.78 -4.25
C GLY A 102 -0.88 13.88 -3.92
N TYR A 103 -0.48 13.81 -2.64
CA TYR A 103 0.93 13.78 -2.26
C TYR A 103 1.45 12.35 -2.07
N GLY A 104 2.67 12.12 -2.58
CA GLY A 104 3.50 11.01 -2.19
C GLY A 104 4.33 11.35 -0.95
N GLY A 105 4.69 10.34 -0.18
CA GLY A 105 5.38 10.46 1.09
C GLY A 105 5.89 9.11 1.59
N CYS A 106 6.45 9.13 2.79
CA CYS A 106 6.90 7.96 3.51
C CYS A 106 5.88 7.60 4.58
N VAL A 107 5.49 6.32 4.62
CA VAL A 107 4.56 5.77 5.62
C VAL A 107 5.26 4.63 6.33
N ARG A 108 5.20 4.59 7.67
CA ARG A 108 5.56 3.38 8.42
C ARG A 108 4.31 2.61 8.76
N LEU A 109 4.35 1.33 8.42
CA LEU A 109 3.33 0.37 8.76
C LEU A 109 3.84 -0.51 9.88
N LYS A 110 3.01 -0.69 10.90
CA LYS A 110 3.25 -1.56 12.05
C LYS A 110 2.28 -2.72 11.99
N PHE A 111 2.83 -3.93 11.94
CA PHE A 111 2.08 -5.18 11.92
C PHE A 111 2.03 -5.76 13.33
N LYS A 112 0.85 -6.25 13.71
CA LYS A 112 0.66 -6.88 15.02
C LYS A 112 1.42 -8.21 15.15
N ASP A 113 1.36 -9.03 14.11
CA ASP A 113 1.96 -10.36 14.09
C ASP A 113 3.34 -10.32 13.42
N LYS A 114 3.35 -10.32 12.08
CA LYS A 114 4.57 -10.24 11.27
C LYS A 114 4.34 -9.49 9.97
N VAL A 115 5.41 -8.93 9.41
CA VAL A 115 5.42 -8.38 8.06
C VAL A 115 5.12 -9.51 7.05
N PRO A 116 4.07 -9.38 6.21
CA PRO A 116 3.74 -10.40 5.21
C PRO A 116 4.81 -10.51 4.12
N GLU A 117 5.09 -11.75 3.70
CA GLU A 117 6.09 -12.06 2.67
C GLU A 117 5.80 -11.38 1.32
N ILE A 118 4.53 -11.12 1.01
CA ILE A 118 4.12 -10.42 -0.21
C ILE A 118 4.79 -9.04 -0.32
N THR A 119 5.16 -8.38 0.79
CA THR A 119 5.86 -7.08 0.79
C THR A 119 7.24 -7.12 0.11
N LYS A 120 7.82 -8.31 -0.06
CA LYS A 120 9.06 -8.51 -0.83
C LYS A 120 8.89 -8.30 -2.33
N LEU A 121 7.65 -8.22 -2.83
CA LEU A 121 7.35 -7.83 -4.21
C LEU A 121 7.49 -6.32 -4.43
N LEU A 122 7.66 -5.51 -3.39
CA LEU A 122 8.00 -4.09 -3.56
C LEU A 122 9.47 -3.95 -3.97
N VAL A 123 9.80 -2.85 -4.63
CA VAL A 123 11.20 -2.48 -4.84
C VAL A 123 11.86 -2.27 -3.47
N GLN A 124 13.01 -2.90 -3.25
CA GLN A 124 13.64 -2.98 -1.92
C GLN A 124 14.74 -1.93 -1.71
N ASP A 125 15.25 -1.34 -2.79
CA ASP A 125 16.28 -0.30 -2.79
C ASP A 125 15.87 0.83 -3.72
N ARG A 126 15.97 2.09 -3.28
CA ARG A 126 15.62 3.23 -4.12
C ARG A 126 16.45 3.35 -5.41
N ASN A 127 17.64 2.76 -5.44
CA ASN A 127 18.54 2.77 -6.60
C ASN A 127 18.25 1.60 -7.56
N GLU A 128 17.46 0.63 -7.12
CA GLU A 128 16.97 -0.45 -7.97
C GLU A 128 15.91 0.10 -8.94
N LYS A 129 16.02 -0.27 -10.22
CA LYS A 129 14.99 0.04 -11.21
C LYS A 129 13.84 -0.94 -11.04
N PHE A 130 12.61 -0.43 -11.13
CA PHE A 130 11.43 -1.26 -11.14
C PHE A 130 11.51 -2.32 -12.25
N ASP A 131 11.54 -3.58 -11.85
CA ASP A 131 11.53 -4.75 -12.74
C ASP A 131 10.13 -5.39 -12.66
N LYS A 132 9.37 -5.36 -13.76
CA LYS A 132 7.98 -5.86 -13.84
C LYS A 132 7.84 -7.36 -13.61
N GLU A 133 8.91 -8.14 -13.77
CA GLU A 133 8.90 -9.58 -13.54
C GLU A 133 9.05 -9.94 -12.06
N LYS A 134 9.73 -9.07 -11.30
CA LYS A 134 10.03 -9.29 -9.88
C LYS A 134 9.17 -8.44 -8.95
N ASN A 135 8.87 -7.22 -9.38
CA ASN A 135 8.27 -6.19 -8.56
C ASN A 135 6.80 -5.96 -8.95
N GLN A 136 5.98 -5.66 -7.96
CA GLN A 136 4.56 -5.40 -8.10
C GLN A 136 4.14 -4.27 -7.19
N TYR A 137 3.07 -3.58 -7.58
CA TYR A 137 2.37 -2.65 -6.71
C TYR A 137 1.52 -3.44 -5.72
N ILE A 138 1.69 -3.12 -4.43
CA ILE A 138 0.94 -3.75 -3.35
C ILE A 138 0.02 -2.73 -2.72
N TYR A 139 -1.16 -3.20 -2.34
CA TYR A 139 -2.21 -2.37 -1.76
C TYR A 139 -2.61 -2.90 -0.39
N PHE A 140 -2.78 -1.98 0.55
CA PHE A 140 -3.30 -2.20 1.89
C PHE A 140 -4.68 -1.58 1.98
N THR A 141 -5.66 -2.33 2.48
CA THR A 141 -7.05 -1.87 2.53
C THR A 141 -7.85 -2.64 3.59
N THR A 142 -9.18 -2.48 3.56
CA THR A 142 -10.12 -3.16 4.43
C THR A 142 -10.81 -4.34 3.73
N GLN A 143 -11.34 -5.29 4.49
CA GLN A 143 -12.14 -6.40 3.97
C GLN A 143 -13.37 -5.90 3.20
N GLU A 144 -13.96 -4.78 3.61
CA GLU A 144 -15.09 -4.16 2.91
C GLU A 144 -14.71 -3.73 1.48
N VAL A 145 -13.56 -3.08 1.32
CA VAL A 145 -13.04 -2.71 -0.01
C VAL A 145 -12.69 -3.94 -0.83
N MET A 146 -12.06 -4.95 -0.20
CA MET A 146 -11.70 -6.19 -0.89
C MET A 146 -12.95 -6.94 -1.37
N ASN A 147 -14.01 -7.02 -0.57
CA ASN A 147 -15.28 -7.62 -0.98
C ASN A 147 -15.85 -6.93 -2.22
N LYS A 148 -15.79 -5.60 -2.26
CA LYS A 148 -16.27 -4.84 -3.42
C LYS A 148 -15.43 -5.10 -4.67
N ILE A 149 -14.11 -5.17 -4.54
CA ILE A 149 -13.22 -5.54 -5.65
C ILE A 149 -13.56 -6.94 -6.17
N LEU A 150 -13.78 -7.92 -5.29
CA LEU A 150 -14.14 -9.28 -5.68
C LEU A 150 -15.49 -9.37 -6.38
N GLU A 151 -16.49 -8.63 -5.91
CA GLU A 151 -17.82 -8.53 -6.53
C GLU A 151 -17.72 -8.00 -7.98
N GLU A 152 -16.95 -6.94 -8.21
CA GLU A 152 -16.78 -6.38 -9.55
C GLU A 152 -15.95 -7.31 -10.47
N LEU A 153 -14.98 -8.04 -9.93
CA LEU A 153 -14.25 -9.06 -10.67
C LEU A 153 -15.17 -10.21 -11.12
N GLU A 154 -16.03 -10.68 -10.22
CA GLU A 154 -17.00 -11.74 -10.52
C GLU A 154 -18.01 -11.31 -11.59
N LYS A 155 -18.49 -10.05 -11.53
CA LYS A 155 -19.35 -9.50 -12.59
C LYS A 155 -18.66 -9.49 -13.94
N ALA A 156 -17.40 -9.06 -14.00
CA ALA A 156 -16.65 -8.95 -15.24
C ALA A 156 -16.26 -10.31 -15.84
N GLU A 157 -16.10 -11.35 -15.02
CA GLU A 157 -15.81 -12.73 -15.48
C GLU A 157 -17.05 -13.47 -15.99
N ASN A 158 -18.25 -13.05 -15.59
CA ASN A 158 -19.52 -13.66 -15.98
C ASN A 158 -20.24 -12.91 -17.12
N ILE A 159 -19.52 -12.05 -17.85
CA ILE A 159 -19.96 -11.36 -19.08
C ILE A 159 -19.23 -11.98 -20.27
#